data_AF-A0A0P1H4G9-F1
#
_entry.id   AF-A0A0P1H4G9-F1
#
_cell.length_a   1.000
_cell.length_b   1.000
_cell.length_c   1.000
_cell.angle_alpha   90.00
_cell.angle_beta   90.00
_cell.angle_gamma   90.00
#
_symmetry.space_group_name_H-M   'P 1'
#
loop_
_entity.id
_entity.type
_entity.pdbx_description
1 polymer ?
#
loop_
_entity_poly.entity_id
_entity_poly.type
_entity_poly.pdbx_seq_one_letter_code
_entity_poly.pdbx_strand_id
1 'polypeptide(L)'
;MNPSPDLCNKAIPDTLTSSERADVFVYFGVKMGMKHLLRPEAQPPDPNYIALPQEAPERYQKRLDRRERPANFIARVYAPWLGKGLARNHLLSLDRPLYDALYNWLKKNEFPDWLDLPMLKELNDRQLAEMGLKGGEMLPHPSFDNGMRDQLRLYHAAKTRARMKRKKNGQ
;
A
#
# COMPACT_ATOMS: atom_id res chain seq x y z
N MET A 1 27.42 23.23 34.48
CA MET A 1 26.90 23.85 33.24
C MET A 1 25.81 22.94 32.71
N ASN A 2 24.55 23.30 32.93
CA ASN A 2 23.41 22.55 32.38
C ASN A 2 23.17 23.04 30.95
N PRO A 3 22.98 22.15 29.95
CA PRO A 3 22.68 22.57 28.59
C PRO A 3 21.27 23.18 28.51
N SER A 4 21.16 24.33 27.85
CA SER A 4 19.89 25.05 27.61
C SER A 4 18.85 24.17 26.89
N PRO A 5 17.56 24.24 27.28
CA PRO A 5 16.48 23.42 26.72
C PRO A 5 15.95 23.89 25.34
N ASP A 6 16.56 24.89 24.70
CA ASP A 6 15.97 25.59 23.55
C ASP A 6 16.29 25.04 22.15
N LEU A 7 16.98 23.89 22.04
CA LEU A 7 17.42 23.38 20.74
C LEU A 7 16.36 22.55 19.97
N CYS A 8 15.18 22.31 20.53
CA CYS A 8 14.19 21.43 19.90
C CYS A 8 13.22 22.12 18.91
N ASN A 9 13.25 23.44 18.74
CA ASN A 9 12.19 24.16 18.00
C ASN A 9 12.57 24.74 16.62
N LYS A 10 13.75 24.43 16.06
CA LYS A 10 14.12 24.97 14.73
C LYS A 10 14.73 23.90 13.83
N ALA A 11 13.91 23.00 13.30
CA ALA A 11 14.35 22.02 12.30
C ALA A 11 13.88 22.35 10.87
N ILE A 12 12.95 23.29 10.68
CA ILE A 12 12.42 23.67 9.36
C ILE A 12 12.30 25.20 9.32
N PRO A 13 12.90 25.88 8.33
CA PRO A 13 12.85 27.33 8.25
C PRO A 13 11.42 27.83 8.04
N ASP A 14 11.03 28.86 8.78
CA ASP A 14 9.66 29.37 8.75
C ASP A 14 9.27 30.05 7.43
N THR A 15 10.26 30.34 6.59
CA THR A 15 10.11 30.94 5.26
C THR A 15 9.51 29.99 4.22
N LEU A 16 9.47 28.69 4.51
CA LEU A 16 8.92 27.70 3.58
C LEU A 16 7.39 27.75 3.58
N THR A 17 6.83 27.72 2.38
CA THR A 17 5.40 27.53 2.15
C THR A 17 4.95 26.16 2.65
N SER A 18 3.64 25.98 2.87
CA SER A 18 3.08 24.70 3.30
C SER A 18 3.40 23.54 2.35
N SER A 19 3.48 23.81 1.04
CA SER A 19 3.87 22.82 0.02
C SER A 19 5.34 22.40 0.17
N GLU A 20 6.25 23.38 0.26
CA GLU A 20 7.68 23.08 0.37
C GLU A 20 8.02 22.38 1.70
N ARG A 21 7.32 22.71 2.78
CA ARG A 21 7.43 21.97 4.05
C ARG A 21 6.99 20.52 3.87
N ALA A 22 5.90 20.26 3.15
CA ALA A 22 5.44 18.90 2.86
C ALA A 22 6.48 18.11 2.05
N ASP A 23 7.07 18.73 1.03
CA ASP A 23 8.12 18.11 0.21
C ASP A 23 9.35 17.72 1.04
N VAL A 24 9.75 18.57 1.99
CA VAL A 24 10.83 18.27 2.94
C VAL A 24 10.49 17.03 3.77
N PHE A 25 9.27 16.92 4.30
CA PHE A 25 8.85 15.74 5.06
C PHE A 25 8.80 14.47 4.21
N VAL A 26 8.33 14.56 2.97
CA VAL A 26 8.32 13.44 2.02
C VAL A 26 9.76 13.01 1.73
N TYR A 27 10.65 13.95 1.44
CA TYR A 27 12.07 13.68 1.19
C TYR A 27 12.74 12.98 2.38
N PHE A 28 12.50 13.47 3.61
CA PHE A 28 13.02 12.82 4.82
C PHE A 28 12.43 11.43 5.01
N GLY A 29 11.12 11.26 4.85
CA GLY A 29 10.46 9.96 4.94
C GLY A 29 11.05 8.94 3.96
N VAL A 30 11.34 9.37 2.73
CA VAL A 30 11.96 8.52 1.71
C VAL A 30 13.42 8.22 2.04
N LYS A 31 14.22 9.23 2.36
CA LYS A 31 15.66 9.10 2.62
C LYS A 31 15.97 8.27 3.87
N MET A 32 15.09 8.33 4.87
CA MET A 32 15.23 7.58 6.12
C MET A 32 14.59 6.18 6.08
N GLY A 33 14.05 5.74 4.93
CA GLY A 33 13.36 4.46 4.81
C GLY A 33 12.01 4.41 5.55
N MET A 34 11.47 5.56 5.92
CA MET A 34 10.22 5.73 6.67
C MET A 34 9.03 6.06 5.74
N LYS A 35 9.03 5.53 4.51
CA LYS A 35 7.94 5.74 3.54
C LYS A 35 6.57 5.31 4.09
N HIS A 36 6.55 4.29 4.96
CA HIS A 36 5.35 3.78 5.62
C HIS A 36 4.67 4.79 6.55
N LEU A 37 5.37 5.85 7.00
CA LEU A 37 4.80 6.94 7.79
C LEU A 37 4.17 8.04 6.94
N LEU A 38 4.48 8.06 5.64
CA LEU A 38 3.85 8.98 4.69
C LEU A 38 2.46 8.48 4.35
N ARG A 39 1.52 9.40 4.20
CA ARG A 39 0.21 9.08 3.65
C ARG A 39 0.37 8.48 2.25
N PRO A 40 -0.52 7.55 1.81
CA PRO A 40 -0.44 6.96 0.48
C PRO A 40 -0.35 8.01 -0.64
N GLU A 41 -1.03 9.14 -0.48
CA GLU A 41 -1.04 10.24 -1.45
C GLU A 41 0.28 11.05 -1.48
N ALA A 42 1.10 10.94 -0.43
CA ALA A 42 2.35 11.67 -0.25
C ALA A 42 3.60 10.80 -0.47
N GLN A 43 3.44 9.50 -0.66
CA GLN A 43 4.56 8.65 -1.07
C GLN A 43 4.93 9.02 -2.51
N PRO A 44 6.23 9.18 -2.83
CA PRO A 44 6.62 9.42 -4.21
C PRO A 44 6.12 8.23 -5.05
N PRO A 45 5.62 8.49 -6.27
CA PRO A 45 5.25 7.40 -7.17
C PRO A 45 6.47 6.50 -7.32
N ASP A 46 6.31 5.23 -6.98
CA ASP A 46 7.39 4.28 -7.15
C ASP A 46 7.79 4.32 -8.63
N PRO A 47 9.07 4.60 -8.97
CA PRO A 47 9.51 4.71 -10.35
C PRO A 47 9.26 3.42 -11.16
N ASN A 48 9.05 2.29 -10.49
CA ASN A 48 8.69 1.01 -11.10
C ASN A 48 7.18 0.70 -11.04
N TYR A 49 6.36 1.58 -10.46
CA TYR A 49 4.92 1.42 -10.41
C TYR A 49 4.32 1.53 -11.80
N ILE A 50 3.85 0.40 -12.31
CA ILE A 50 3.00 0.36 -13.48
C ILE A 50 1.59 0.09 -13.00
N ALA A 51 0.70 1.05 -13.24
CA ALA A 51 -0.71 0.88 -12.96
C ALA A 51 -1.22 -0.39 -13.66
N LEU A 52 -1.86 -1.27 -12.88
CA LEU A 52 -2.48 -2.47 -13.42
C LEU A 52 -3.58 -2.06 -14.41
N PRO A 53 -3.75 -2.81 -15.51
CA PRO A 53 -4.77 -2.48 -16.48
C PRO A 53 -6.15 -2.68 -15.83
N GLN A 54 -7.12 -1.81 -16.16
CA GLN A 54 -8.50 -1.97 -15.69
C GLN A 54 -9.25 -3.06 -16.46
N GLU A 55 -8.85 -3.29 -17.71
CA GLU A 55 -9.40 -4.32 -18.58
C GLU A 55 -8.28 -5.17 -19.20
N ALA A 56 -8.58 -6.43 -19.50
CA ALA A 56 -7.62 -7.31 -20.16
C ALA A 56 -7.19 -6.74 -21.54
N PRO A 57 -5.88 -6.51 -21.79
CA PRO A 57 -5.40 -5.99 -23.08
C PRO A 57 -5.78 -6.90 -24.25
N GLU A 58 -5.75 -8.21 -24.00
CA GLU A 58 -6.25 -9.25 -24.91
C GLU A 58 -6.98 -10.29 -24.06
N ARG A 59 -8.17 -10.72 -24.52
CA ARG A 59 -8.91 -11.80 -23.86
C ARG A 59 -8.46 -13.14 -24.39
N TYR A 60 -8.16 -14.07 -23.50
CA TYR A 60 -7.71 -15.43 -23.80
C TYR A 60 -8.70 -16.19 -24.67
N GLN A 61 -10.00 -15.96 -24.54
CA GLN A 61 -11.00 -16.58 -25.43
C GLN A 61 -10.91 -16.09 -26.88
N LYS A 62 -10.45 -14.86 -27.10
CA LYS A 62 -10.30 -14.23 -28.42
C LYS A 62 -8.88 -14.32 -28.96
N ARG A 63 -8.02 -15.12 -28.34
CA ARG A 63 -6.63 -15.31 -28.77
C ARG A 63 -6.57 -15.79 -30.22
N LEU A 64 -5.61 -15.26 -30.97
CA LEU A 64 -5.38 -15.62 -32.36
C LEU A 64 -4.97 -17.09 -32.50
N ASP A 65 -4.09 -17.57 -31.63
CA ASP A 65 -3.68 -18.98 -31.59
C ASP A 65 -4.43 -19.76 -30.51
N ARG A 66 -5.35 -20.63 -30.93
CA ARG A 66 -6.14 -21.47 -30.01
C ARG A 66 -5.30 -22.50 -29.28
N ARG A 67 -4.10 -22.85 -29.76
CA ARG A 67 -3.17 -23.81 -29.14
C ARG A 67 -2.16 -23.14 -28.21
N GLU A 68 -2.14 -21.80 -28.14
CA GLU A 68 -1.28 -21.06 -27.22
C GLU A 68 -1.56 -21.49 -25.77
N ARG A 69 -0.48 -21.79 -25.04
CA ARG A 69 -0.56 -22.18 -23.63
C ARG A 69 -0.85 -20.94 -22.77
N PRO A 70 -1.59 -21.08 -21.64
CA PRO A 70 -1.94 -19.95 -20.81
C PRO A 70 -0.70 -19.22 -20.25
N ALA A 71 0.36 -19.94 -19.86
CA ALA A 71 1.61 -19.32 -19.41
C ALA A 71 2.27 -18.45 -20.48
N ASN A 72 2.30 -18.92 -21.74
CA ASN A 72 2.88 -18.18 -22.87
C ASN A 72 2.02 -16.95 -23.22
N PHE A 73 0.69 -17.10 -23.19
CA PHE A 73 -0.23 -16.00 -23.38
C PHE A 73 -0.01 -14.90 -22.34
N ILE A 74 0.15 -15.29 -21.05
CA ILE A 74 0.43 -14.34 -19.98
C ILE A 74 1.76 -13.62 -20.22
N ALA A 75 2.81 -14.37 -20.58
CA ALA A 75 4.12 -13.81 -20.89
C ALA A 75 4.06 -12.75 -22.00
N ARG A 76 3.28 -13.01 -23.06
CA ARG A 76 3.15 -12.13 -24.22
C ARG A 76 2.29 -10.90 -23.93
N VAL A 77 1.10 -11.11 -23.36
CA VAL A 77 0.09 -10.06 -23.19
C VAL A 77 0.37 -9.23 -21.95
N TYR A 78 0.77 -9.87 -20.85
CA TYR A 78 0.96 -9.24 -19.56
C TYR A 78 2.43 -8.96 -19.20
N ALA A 79 3.37 -9.21 -20.13
CA ALA A 79 4.81 -8.93 -19.96
C ALA A 79 5.13 -7.62 -19.22
N PRO A 80 4.50 -6.47 -19.58
CA PRO A 80 4.81 -5.19 -18.95
C PRO A 80 4.53 -5.14 -17.44
N TRP A 81 3.61 -5.97 -16.94
CA TRP A 81 3.13 -5.96 -15.55
C TRP A 81 3.69 -7.12 -14.71
N LEU A 82 4.34 -8.11 -15.34
CA LEU A 82 4.99 -9.20 -14.62
C LEU A 82 6.12 -8.64 -13.73
N GLY A 83 6.17 -9.11 -12.48
CA GLY A 83 7.12 -8.62 -11.46
C GLY A 83 6.87 -7.20 -10.93
N LYS A 84 5.80 -6.52 -11.37
CA LYS A 84 5.48 -5.13 -10.95
C LYS A 84 4.15 -5.03 -10.19
N GLY A 85 3.74 -6.11 -9.55
CA GLY A 85 2.51 -6.16 -8.77
C GLY A 85 1.38 -6.96 -9.40
N LEU A 86 1.56 -7.53 -10.61
CA LEU A 86 0.56 -8.44 -11.17
C LEU A 86 0.57 -9.78 -10.42
N ALA A 87 -0.61 -10.18 -9.94
CA ALA A 87 -0.85 -11.39 -9.19
C ALA A 87 -1.90 -12.26 -9.88
N ARG A 88 -1.94 -13.55 -9.56
CA ARG A 88 -2.94 -14.49 -10.10
C ARG A 88 -4.39 -14.03 -9.87
N ASN A 89 -4.67 -13.41 -8.73
CA ASN A 89 -6.02 -12.89 -8.43
C ASN A 89 -6.43 -11.75 -9.37
N HIS A 90 -5.48 -10.96 -9.88
CA HIS A 90 -5.80 -9.93 -10.86
C HIS A 90 -6.23 -10.54 -12.20
N LEU A 91 -5.68 -11.71 -12.57
CA LEU A 91 -6.18 -12.43 -13.75
C LEU A 91 -7.63 -12.86 -13.59
N LEU A 92 -8.08 -13.22 -12.39
CA LEU A 92 -9.48 -13.57 -12.14
C LEU A 92 -10.43 -12.40 -12.44
N SER A 93 -10.04 -11.17 -12.09
CA SER A 93 -10.83 -9.97 -12.38
C SER A 93 -10.74 -9.53 -13.84
N LEU A 94 -9.56 -9.67 -14.47
CA LEU A 94 -9.31 -9.22 -15.83
C LEU A 94 -9.85 -10.20 -16.88
N ASP A 95 -9.57 -11.48 -16.70
CA ASP A 95 -9.88 -12.55 -17.63
C ASP A 95 -10.07 -13.88 -16.89
N ARG A 96 -11.29 -14.11 -16.42
CA ARG A 96 -11.67 -15.36 -15.74
C ARG A 96 -11.40 -16.63 -16.59
N PRO A 97 -11.70 -16.66 -17.90
CA PRO A 97 -11.30 -17.77 -18.77
C PRO A 97 -9.80 -18.08 -18.77
N LEU A 98 -8.94 -17.06 -18.76
CA LEU A 98 -7.49 -17.25 -18.66
C LEU A 98 -7.10 -17.87 -17.32
N TYR A 99 -7.70 -17.40 -16.22
CA TYR A 99 -7.47 -17.94 -14.88
C TYR A 99 -7.83 -19.43 -14.80
N ASP A 100 -9.01 -19.82 -15.29
CA ASP A 100 -9.45 -21.21 -15.29
C ASP A 100 -8.56 -22.10 -16.19
N ALA A 101 -8.12 -21.58 -17.34
CA ALA A 101 -7.20 -22.27 -18.23
C ALA A 101 -5.82 -22.48 -17.57
N LEU A 102 -5.29 -21.46 -16.90
CA LEU A 102 -4.04 -21.55 -16.15
C LEU A 102 -4.16 -22.58 -15.03
N TYR A 103 -5.23 -22.51 -14.23
CA TYR A 103 -5.47 -23.45 -13.14
C TYR A 103 -5.54 -24.90 -13.62
N ASN A 104 -6.25 -25.17 -14.71
CA ASN A 104 -6.33 -26.51 -15.30
C ASN A 104 -5.00 -26.98 -15.90
N TRP A 105 -4.22 -26.05 -16.48
CA TRP A 105 -2.90 -26.35 -17.01
C TRP A 105 -1.91 -26.72 -15.88
N LEU A 106 -1.97 -26.03 -14.74
CA LEU A 106 -1.14 -26.30 -13.55
C LEU A 106 -1.46 -27.61 -12.84
N LYS A 107 -2.64 -28.20 -13.05
CA LYS A 107 -2.92 -29.57 -12.55
C LYS A 107 -2.04 -30.63 -13.21
N LYS A 108 -1.50 -30.33 -14.40
CA LYS A 108 -0.75 -31.29 -15.23
C LYS A 108 0.70 -30.87 -15.49
N ASN A 109 1.06 -29.63 -15.14
CA ASN A 109 2.36 -29.05 -15.43
C ASN A 109 2.81 -28.24 -14.22
N GLU A 110 4.12 -28.17 -14.00
CA GLU A 110 4.69 -27.28 -12.98
C GLU A 110 4.58 -25.82 -13.42
N PHE A 111 4.55 -24.93 -12.42
CA PHE A 111 4.52 -23.51 -12.68
C PHE A 111 5.89 -23.06 -13.20
N PRO A 112 5.98 -22.37 -14.35
CA PRO A 112 7.26 -22.03 -14.94
C PRO A 112 8.01 -20.99 -14.11
N ASP A 113 9.27 -21.26 -13.78
CA ASP A 113 10.12 -20.37 -12.97
C ASP A 113 10.35 -19.00 -13.60
N TRP A 114 10.29 -18.91 -14.92
CA TRP A 114 10.47 -17.66 -15.66
C TRP A 114 9.25 -16.74 -15.61
N LEU A 115 8.10 -17.21 -15.13
CA LEU A 115 6.86 -16.44 -15.07
C LEU A 115 6.64 -15.90 -13.67
N ASP A 116 7.02 -14.64 -13.40
CA ASP A 116 6.78 -14.03 -12.09
C ASP A 116 5.31 -13.58 -11.92
N LEU A 117 4.47 -14.55 -11.56
CA LEU A 117 3.05 -14.36 -11.29
C LEU A 117 2.69 -14.99 -9.92
N PRO A 118 3.03 -14.30 -8.82
CA PRO A 118 2.78 -14.78 -7.46
C PRO A 118 1.28 -14.80 -7.12
N MET A 119 0.93 -15.53 -6.07
CA MET A 119 -0.37 -15.39 -5.41
C MET A 119 -0.45 -14.06 -4.66
N LEU A 120 -1.67 -13.56 -4.42
CA LEU A 120 -1.86 -12.31 -3.67
C LEU A 120 -1.23 -12.35 -2.27
N LYS A 121 -1.31 -13.51 -1.61
CA LYS A 121 -0.66 -13.73 -0.32
C LYS A 121 0.86 -13.60 -0.41
N GLU A 122 1.48 -14.25 -1.40
CA GLU A 122 2.93 -14.19 -1.62
C GLU A 122 3.39 -12.78 -1.97
N LEU A 123 2.58 -12.04 -2.72
CA LEU A 123 2.85 -10.64 -3.05
C LEU A 123 2.80 -9.76 -1.79
N ASN A 124 1.78 -9.94 -0.95
CA ASN A 124 1.70 -9.26 0.35
C ASN A 124 2.89 -9.64 1.25
N ASP A 125 3.28 -10.91 1.28
CA ASP A 125 4.43 -11.38 2.06
C ASP A 125 5.74 -10.77 1.53
N ARG A 126 5.92 -10.64 0.21
CA ARG A 126 7.06 -9.93 -0.41
C ARG A 126 7.08 -8.45 -0.02
N GLN A 127 5.92 -7.77 -0.07
CA GLN A 127 5.81 -6.36 0.30
C GLN A 127 6.09 -6.15 1.80
N LEU A 128 5.59 -7.04 2.66
CA LEU A 128 5.89 -6.99 4.10
C LEU A 128 7.39 -7.22 4.36
N ALA A 129 8.01 -8.17 3.66
CA ALA A 129 9.44 -8.42 3.75
C ALA A 129 10.29 -7.24 3.25
N GLU A 130 9.88 -6.57 2.18
CA GLU A 130 10.52 -5.34 1.68
C GLU A 130 10.42 -4.20 2.70
N MET A 131 9.32 -4.14 3.45
CA MET A 131 9.15 -3.22 4.59
C MET A 131 9.93 -3.65 5.84
N GLY A 132 10.67 -4.76 5.78
CA GLY A 132 11.47 -5.28 6.90
C GLY A 132 10.65 -5.94 8.02
N LEU A 133 9.37 -6.21 7.78
CA LEU A 133 8.45 -6.79 8.77
C LEU A 133 8.39 -8.30 8.58
N LYS A 134 8.76 -9.06 9.61
CA LYS A 134 8.61 -10.52 9.59
C LYS A 134 7.21 -10.91 10.02
N GLY A 135 6.65 -11.96 9.41
CA GLY A 135 5.30 -12.44 9.70
C GLY A 135 5.08 -12.65 11.20
N GLY A 136 4.18 -11.85 11.79
CA GLY A 136 3.89 -11.83 13.22
C GLY A 136 4.34 -10.57 13.95
N GLU A 137 5.20 -9.74 13.36
CA GLU A 137 5.51 -8.41 13.87
C GLU A 137 4.32 -7.48 13.58
N MET A 138 3.80 -6.86 14.63
CA MET A 138 2.74 -5.88 14.52
C MET A 138 3.31 -4.72 13.68
N LEU A 139 2.71 -4.44 12.51
CA LEU A 139 2.96 -3.20 11.78
C LEU A 139 2.98 -2.07 12.82
N PRO A 140 3.97 -1.16 12.81
CA PRO A 140 3.85 0.06 13.57
C PRO A 140 2.57 0.71 13.05
N HIS A 141 1.48 0.55 13.80
CA HIS A 141 0.24 1.24 13.54
C HIS A 141 0.68 2.70 13.39
N PRO A 142 0.26 3.43 12.34
CA PRO A 142 0.57 4.85 12.24
C PRO A 142 0.15 5.40 13.60
N SER A 143 1.15 5.79 14.39
CA SER A 143 0.98 5.92 15.82
C SER A 143 0.13 7.17 16.00
N PHE A 144 -1.19 7.00 15.95
CA PHE A 144 -2.05 7.67 16.88
C PHE A 144 -1.55 7.21 18.24
N ASP A 145 -0.54 7.94 18.70
CA ASP A 145 0.11 7.85 19.98
C ASP A 145 -0.96 7.49 21.01
N ASN A 146 -0.72 6.51 21.88
CA ASN A 146 -1.73 6.10 22.85
C ASN A 146 -2.25 7.30 23.66
N GLY A 147 -1.41 8.34 23.81
CA GLY A 147 -1.81 9.64 24.35
C GLY A 147 -2.90 10.39 23.56
N MET A 148 -2.91 10.33 22.23
CA MET A 148 -3.93 10.99 21.40
C MET A 148 -5.29 10.28 21.48
N ARG A 149 -5.30 8.94 21.63
CA ARG A 149 -6.53 8.19 21.93
C ARG A 149 -7.14 8.59 23.26
N ASP A 150 -6.32 8.74 24.29
CA ASP A 150 -6.77 9.22 25.60
C ASP A 150 -7.25 10.68 25.56
N GLN A 151 -6.57 11.54 24.80
CA GLN A 151 -7.01 12.92 24.56
C GLN A 151 -8.36 12.98 23.83
N LEU A 152 -8.58 12.16 22.79
CA LEU A 152 -9.87 12.07 22.12
C LEU A 152 -10.96 11.57 23.07
N ARG A 153 -10.65 10.54 23.89
CA ARG A 153 -11.59 10.00 24.88
C ARG A 153 -11.99 11.07 25.91
N LEU A 154 -11.01 11.81 26.44
CA LEU A 154 -11.23 12.91 27.38
C LEU A 154 -12.03 14.06 26.73
N TYR A 155 -11.72 14.41 25.48
CA TYR A 155 -12.47 15.41 24.72
C TYR A 155 -13.95 15.03 24.56
N HIS A 156 -14.24 13.79 24.14
CA HIS A 156 -15.62 13.30 24.01
C HIS A 156 -16.33 13.21 25.36
N ALA A 157 -15.64 12.81 26.43
CA ALA A 157 -16.20 12.81 27.79
C ALA A 157 -16.54 14.23 28.25
N ALA A 158 -15.64 15.20 28.04
CA ALA A 158 -15.87 16.61 28.38
C ALA A 158 -17.04 17.21 27.59
N LYS A 159 -17.10 16.95 26.27
CA LYS A 159 -18.19 17.38 25.39
C LYS A 159 -19.55 16.82 25.85
N THR A 160 -19.60 15.55 26.24
CA THR A 160 -20.82 14.91 26.73
C THR A 160 -21.28 15.50 28.07
N ARG A 161 -20.35 15.75 29.00
CA ARG A 161 -20.63 16.41 30.28
C ARG A 161 -21.15 17.84 30.10
N ALA A 162 -20.56 18.61 29.18
CA ALA A 162 -21.01 19.97 28.87
C ALA A 162 -22.44 19.97 28.31
N ARG A 163 -22.78 19.00 27.44
CA ARG A 163 -24.14 18.84 26.90
C ARG A 163 -25.16 18.49 27.99
N MET A 164 -24.81 17.59 28.91
CA MET A 164 -25.69 17.24 30.04
C MET A 164 -25.89 18.42 31.00
N LYS A 165 -24.84 19.20 31.29
CA LYS A 165 -24.95 20.40 32.12
C LYS A 165 -25.85 21.46 31.48
N ARG A 166 -25.75 21.68 30.17
CA ARG A 166 -26.66 22.57 29.44
C ARG A 166 -28.12 22.09 29.49
N LYS A 167 -28.36 20.78 29.40
CA LYS A 167 -29.71 20.20 29.52
C LYS A 167 -30.30 20.35 30.93
N LYS A 168 -29.46 20.33 31.97
CA LYS A 168 -29.86 20.50 33.38
C LYS A 168 -30.08 21.97 33.78
N ASN A 169 -29.38 22.90 33.14
CA ASN A 169 -29.51 24.35 33.41
C ASN A 169 -30.55 25.07 32.52
N GLY A 170 -31.17 24.36 31.57
CA GLY A 170 -32.25 24.86 30.72
C GLY A 170 -33.65 24.40 31.18
N GLN A 171 -33.78 24.03 32.44
CA GLN A 171 -35.05 23.82 33.17
C GLN A 171 -35.15 24.84 34.29
#